data_AF-A0AAU8Y2X7-F1
#
_entry.id   AF-A0AAU8Y2X7-F1
#
_cell.length_a   1.000
_cell.length_b   1.000
_cell.length_c   1.000
_cell.angle_alpha   90.00
_cell.angle_beta   90.00
_cell.angle_gamma   90.00
#
_symmetry.space_group_name_H-M   'P 1'
#
loop_
_entity.id
_entity.type
_entity.pdbx_description
1 polymer ?
#
loop_
_entity_poly.entity_id
_entity_poly.type
_entity_poly.pdbx_seq_one_letter_code
_entity_poly.pdbx_strand_id
1 'polypeptide(L)'
;MTDYAFYNQILTRLAANHPGTLDEKTYELWKQDATSPHAFADPFAYLKTKGLIQAYVMSDIDENNYDIDPNQTRITTAGLEFIRNGGFK
;
A
#
# COMPACT_ATOMS: atom_id res chain seq x y z
N MET A 1 16.51 4.50 5.20
CA MET A 1 16.55 3.92 3.84
C MET A 1 15.12 3.67 3.44
N THR A 2 14.69 4.13 2.27
CA THR A 2 13.34 3.86 1.77
C THR A 2 13.25 2.39 1.39
N ASP A 3 12.31 1.64 1.95
CA ASP A 3 12.14 0.22 1.65
C ASP A 3 11.40 0.03 0.32
N TYR A 4 12.16 0.08 -0.78
CA TYR A 4 11.64 -0.17 -2.11
C TYR A 4 11.16 -1.61 -2.32
N ALA A 5 11.65 -2.56 -1.53
CA ALA A 5 11.20 -3.95 -1.62
C ALA A 5 9.75 -4.06 -1.14
N PHE A 6 9.42 -3.43 0.00
CA PHE A 6 8.04 -3.43 0.50
C PHE A 6 7.09 -2.67 -0.43
N TYR A 7 7.53 -1.56 -1.04
CA TYR A 7 6.72 -0.84 -2.03
C TYR A 7 6.39 -1.69 -3.26
N ASN A 8 7.39 -2.39 -3.79
CA ASN A 8 7.19 -3.32 -4.90
C ASN A 8 6.26 -4.47 -4.48
N GLN A 9 6.40 -5.00 -3.26
CA GLN A 9 5.51 -6.04 -2.74
C GLN A 9 4.04 -5.59 -2.68
N ILE A 10 3.77 -4.37 -2.19
CA ILE A 10 2.42 -3.78 -2.18
C ILE A 10 1.87 -3.72 -3.61
N LEU A 11 2.63 -3.15 -4.55
CA LEU A 11 2.21 -3.00 -5.94
C LEU A 11 1.97 -4.37 -6.61
N THR A 12 2.86 -5.33 -6.43
CA THR A 12 2.71 -6.68 -6.99
C THR A 12 1.46 -7.37 -6.45
N ARG A 13 1.17 -7.23 -5.15
CA ARG A 13 -0.04 -7.83 -4.57
C ARG A 13 -1.31 -7.19 -5.12
N LEU A 14 -1.37 -5.86 -5.17
CA LEU A 14 -2.54 -5.16 -5.70
C LEU A 14 -2.72 -5.41 -7.21
N ALA A 15 -1.63 -5.60 -7.95
CA ALA A 15 -1.66 -6.01 -9.35
C ALA A 15 -2.25 -7.41 -9.53
N ALA A 16 -1.90 -8.37 -8.66
CA ALA A 16 -2.43 -9.73 -8.68
C ALA A 16 -3.94 -9.78 -8.39
N ASN A 17 -4.45 -8.83 -7.59
CA ASN A 17 -5.87 -8.74 -7.26
C ASN A 17 -6.67 -7.88 -8.24
N HIS A 18 -6.05 -7.22 -9.22
CA HIS A 18 -6.72 -6.30 -10.15
C HIS A 18 -7.82 -7.02 -10.97
N PRO A 19 -9.04 -6.45 -11.13
CA PRO A 19 -9.45 -5.07 -10.76
C PRO A 19 -9.98 -4.88 -9.33
N GLY A 20 -9.81 -5.88 -8.46
CA GLY A 20 -10.19 -5.84 -7.05
C GLY A 20 -9.25 -5.00 -6.17
N THR A 21 -9.44 -5.12 -4.86
CA THR A 21 -8.75 -4.36 -3.81
C THR A 21 -7.77 -5.22 -3.02
N LEU A 22 -7.13 -4.64 -2.00
CA LEU A 22 -6.29 -5.38 -1.07
C LEU A 22 -7.15 -6.42 -0.35
N ASP A 23 -6.70 -7.67 -0.33
CA ASP A 23 -7.39 -8.72 0.40
C ASP A 23 -7.13 -8.61 1.90
N GLU A 24 -8.20 -8.83 2.68
CA GLU A 24 -8.20 -8.73 4.15
C GLU A 24 -7.08 -9.56 4.79
N LYS A 25 -6.84 -10.77 4.27
CA LYS A 25 -5.80 -11.66 4.80
C LYS A 25 -4.40 -11.05 4.67
N THR A 26 -4.09 -10.43 3.54
CA THR A 26 -2.78 -9.79 3.33
C THR A 26 -2.66 -8.51 4.16
N TYR A 27 -3.73 -7.74 4.24
CA TYR A 27 -3.81 -6.55 5.09
C TYR A 27 -3.51 -6.88 6.56
N GLU A 28 -4.22 -7.84 7.14
CA GLU A 28 -4.03 -8.26 8.54
C GLU A 28 -2.61 -8.77 8.81
N LEU A 29 -2.06 -9.55 7.88
CA LEU A 29 -0.71 -10.10 8.02
C LEU A 29 0.36 -9.01 7.99
N TRP A 30 0.29 -8.08 7.04
CA TRP A 30 1.24 -6.96 6.98
C TRP A 30 1.10 -5.99 8.16
N LYS A 31 -0.12 -5.80 8.66
CA LYS A 31 -0.38 -4.97 9.83
C LYS A 31 0.22 -5.58 11.11
N GLN A 32 0.13 -6.90 11.26
CA GLN A 32 0.74 -7.63 12.38
C GLN A 32 2.27 -7.63 12.35
N ASP A 33 2.86 -7.69 11.15
CA ASP A 33 4.32 -7.66 10.95
C ASP A 33 4.93 -6.25 11.10
N ALA A 34 4.10 -5.20 11.05
CA ALA A 34 4.57 -3.83 11.14
C ALA A 34 4.98 -3.47 12.58
N THR A 35 6.14 -2.83 12.71
CA THR A 35 6.67 -2.41 14.01
C THR A 35 5.94 -1.20 14.61
N SER A 36 5.16 -0.49 13.80
CA SER A 36 4.30 0.62 14.23
C SER A 36 3.20 0.90 13.18
N PRO A 37 2.13 1.61 13.56
CA PRO A 37 1.09 2.06 12.63
C PRO A 37 1.64 2.86 11.43
N HIS A 38 2.63 3.71 11.67
CA HIS A 38 3.32 4.46 10.61
C HIS A 38 4.13 3.57 9.66
N ALA A 39 4.87 2.60 10.21
CA ALA A 39 5.64 1.66 9.40
C ALA A 39 4.73 0.87 8.44
N PHE A 40 3.47 0.67 8.82
CA PHE A 40 2.44 0.06 7.97
C PHE A 40 1.82 1.04 6.97
N ALA A 41 1.32 2.19 7.42
CA ALA A 41 0.47 3.08 6.61
C ALA A 41 1.25 4.05 5.71
N ASP A 42 2.44 4.51 6.12
CA ASP A 42 3.25 5.48 5.36
C ASP A 42 3.64 4.97 3.95
N PRO A 43 3.99 3.69 3.73
CA PRO A 43 4.17 3.12 2.39
C PRO A 43 2.98 3.32 1.45
N PHE A 44 1.75 3.11 1.95
CA PHE A 44 0.54 3.30 1.14
C PHE A 44 0.28 4.78 0.86
N ALA A 45 0.51 5.65 1.85
CA ALA A 45 0.43 7.10 1.65
C ALA A 45 1.42 7.54 0.55
N TYR A 46 2.67 7.08 0.61
CA TYR A 46 3.67 7.38 -0.40
C TYR A 46 3.26 6.93 -1.80
N LEU A 47 2.87 5.66 -1.97
CA LEU A 47 2.44 5.11 -3.27
C LEU A 47 1.21 5.84 -3.83
N LYS A 48 0.29 6.26 -2.96
CA LYS A 48 -0.85 7.11 -3.31
C LYS A 48 -0.39 8.47 -3.84
N THR A 49 0.56 9.14 -3.19
CA THR A 49 1.09 10.43 -3.70
C THR A 49 1.79 10.30 -5.06
N LYS A 50 2.32 9.12 -5.38
CA LYS A 50 2.89 8.80 -6.70
C LYS A 50 1.83 8.45 -7.75
N GLY A 51 0.56 8.35 -7.38
CA GLY A 51 -0.54 7.96 -8.26
C GLY A 51 -0.52 6.49 -8.68
N LEU A 52 0.30 5.65 -8.02
CA LEU A 52 0.45 4.23 -8.37
C LEU A 52 -0.67 3.37 -7.78
N ILE A 53 -1.27 3.84 -6.68
CA ILE A 53 -2.43 3.20 -6.04
C ILE A 53 -3.47 4.25 -5.70
N GLN A 54 -4.72 3.81 -5.60
CA GLN A 54 -5.75 4.52 -4.85
C GLN A 54 -5.83 3.87 -3.46
N ALA A 55 -5.80 4.69 -2.40
CA ALA A 55 -5.91 4.22 -1.02
C ALA A 55 -6.59 5.28 -0.14
N TYR A 56 -7.37 4.84 0.84
CA TYR A 56 -7.83 5.67 1.94
C TYR A 56 -6.92 5.41 3.14
N VAL A 57 -6.15 6.43 3.52
CA VAL A 57 -5.23 6.38 4.66
C VAL A 57 -5.89 7.15 5.79
N MET A 58 -6.19 6.46 6.88
CA MET A 58 -6.70 7.04 8.11
C MET A 58 -5.51 7.58 8.90
N SER A 59 -5.52 8.86 9.23
CA SER A 59 -4.56 9.47 10.16
C SER A 59 -5.34 10.26 11.18
N ASP A 60 -5.52 9.69 12.37
CA ASP A 60 -6.09 10.44 13.49
C ASP A 60 -4.95 11.08 14.27
N ILE A 61 -4.87 12.42 14.18
CA ILE A 61 -3.74 13.23 14.67
C ILE A 61 -3.65 13.15 16.21
N ASP A 62 -4.77 12.89 16.88
CA ASP A 62 -4.84 12.84 18.34
C ASP A 62 -4.60 11.44 18.92
N GLU A 63 -4.84 10.37 18.15
CA GLU A 63 -4.80 8.99 18.67
C GLU A 63 -3.61 8.14 18.20
N ASN A 64 -2.67 8.69 17.42
CA ASN A 64 -1.62 7.91 16.74
C ASN A 64 -2.16 6.74 15.91
N ASN A 65 -3.43 6.81 15.50
CA ASN A 65 -4.08 5.79 14.69
C ASN A 65 -3.77 6.09 13.22
N TYR A 66 -2.77 5.38 12.70
CA TYR A 66 -2.37 5.40 11.28
C TYR A 66 -2.69 4.06 10.63
N ASP A 67 -3.61 4.07 9.68
CA ASP A 67 -4.11 2.84 9.07
C ASP A 67 -4.56 3.06 7.62
N ILE A 68 -4.97 1.98 6.95
CA ILE A 68 -5.59 2.03 5.63
C ILE A 68 -6.90 1.24 5.57
N ASP A 69 -7.80 1.64 4.68
CA ASP A 69 -8.96 0.82 4.33
C ASP A 69 -8.58 -0.16 3.20
N PRO A 70 -8.49 -1.48 3.46
CA PRO A 70 -8.15 -2.45 2.43
C PRO A 70 -9.19 -2.52 1.30
N ASN A 71 -10.46 -2.27 1.60
CA ASN A 71 -11.57 -2.30 0.62
C ASN A 71 -11.58 -1.07 -0.30
N GLN A 72 -10.78 -0.04 0.01
CA GLN A 72 -10.57 1.13 -0.84
C GLN A 72 -9.16 1.19 -1.43
N THR A 73 -8.31 0.22 -1.09
CA THR A 73 -6.92 0.17 -1.54
C THR A 73 -6.78 -0.70 -2.78
N ARG A 74 -6.41 -0.11 -3.91
CA ARG A 74 -6.27 -0.80 -5.21
C ARG A 74 -5.19 -0.19 -6.08
N ILE A 75 -4.64 -0.98 -7.01
CA ILE A 75 -3.66 -0.47 -7.98
C ILE A 75 -4.34 0.39 -9.06
N THR A 76 -3.66 1.44 -9.51
CA THR A 76 -4.10 2.23 -10.68
C THR A 76 -3.51 1.66 -11.98
N THR A 77 -3.99 2.15 -13.14
CA THR A 77 -3.36 1.84 -14.43
C THR A 77 -1.88 2.22 -14.45
N ALA A 78 -1.53 3.38 -13.89
CA ALA A 78 -0.14 3.83 -13.79
C ALA A 78 0.70 2.90 -12.90
N GLY A 79 0.13 2.40 -11.79
CA GLY A 79 0.79 1.39 -10.95
C GLY A 79 1.06 0.08 -11.67
N LEU A 80 0.10 -0.39 -12.47
CA LEU A 80 0.25 -1.60 -13.28
C LEU A 80 1.35 -1.45 -14.34
N GLU A 81 1.42 -0.31 -15.01
CA GLU A 81 2.49 -0.02 -15.97
C GLU A 81 3.85 0.11 -15.29
N PHE A 82 3.89 0.77 -14.13
CA PHE A 82 5.11 0.96 -13.35
C PHE A 82 5.74 -0.37 -12.94
N ILE A 83 4.95 -1.31 -12.41
CA ILE A 83 5.48 -2.63 -12.02
C ILE A 83 5.86 -3.48 -13.24
N ARG A 84 5.15 -3.35 -14.38
CA ARG A 84 5.56 -3.98 -15.66
C ARG A 84 6.89 -3.46 -16.19
N ASN A 85 7.23 -2.21 -15.89
CA ASN A 85 8.49 -1.57 -16.27
C ASN A 85 9.62 -1.78 -15.25
N GLY A 86 9.46 -2.69 -14.30
CA GLY A 86 10.51 -3.10 -13.37
C GLY A 86 10.43 -2.49 -11.96
N GLY A 87 9.41 -1.68 -11.67
CA GLY A 87 9.16 -1.18 -10.31
C GLY A 87 10.24 -0.22 -9.78
N PHE A 88 10.30 -0.08 -8.46
CA PHE A 88 11.35 0.67 -7.76
C PHE A 88 12.67 -0.12 -7.78
N LYS A 89 13.81 0.59 -7.88
CA LYS A 89 15.18 0.02 -7.95
C LYS A 89 16.01 0.40 -6.73
#